data_AF-A0AAU9SS73-F1
#
_entry.id   AF-A0AAU9SS73-F1
#
_cell.length_a   1.000
_cell.length_b   1.000
_cell.length_c   1.000
_cell.angle_alpha   90.00
_cell.angle_beta   90.00
_cell.angle_gamma   90.00
#
_symmetry.space_group_name_H-M   'P 1'
#
loop_
_entity.id
_entity.type
_entity.pdbx_description
1 polymer ?
#
loop_
_entity_poly.entity_id
_entity_poly.type
_entity_poly.pdbx_seq_one_letter_code
_entity_poly.pdbx_strand_id
1 'polypeptide(L)' 'MNEKLIEVLGNVQQRPPRPCLDVFPSKTGKCNTNECQSTCEKKKKQGAGICSDAGQGRMDCLCYYHCP' A
#
# COMPACT_ATOMS: atom_id res chain seq x y z
N MET A 1 37.97 -16.26 -30.06
CA MET A 1 37.79 -14.80 -29.93
C MET A 1 36.29 -14.55 -30.07
N ASN A 2 35.53 -14.57 -28.98
CA ASN A 2 35.33 -13.55 -27.93
C ASN A 2 34.66 -12.26 -28.43
N GLU A 3 33.34 -12.26 -28.40
CA GLU A 3 32.49 -11.15 -27.96
C GLU A 3 31.13 -11.75 -27.59
N LYS A 4 30.90 -12.14 -26.32
CA LYS A 4 30.40 -11.29 -25.22
C LYS A 4 29.17 -10.47 -25.65
N LEU A 5 28.07 -10.33 -24.91
CA LEU A 5 27.67 -10.75 -23.57
C LEU A 5 26.39 -9.92 -23.32
N ILE A 6 25.24 -10.56 -23.12
CA ILE A 6 24.09 -10.04 -22.35
C ILE A 6 23.42 -8.75 -22.86
N GLU A 7 22.29 -8.89 -23.55
CA GLU A 7 21.17 -7.94 -23.45
C GLU A 7 19.99 -8.61 -22.73
N VAL A 8 20.21 -8.96 -21.47
CA VAL A 8 19.15 -9.39 -20.53
C VAL A 8 18.97 -8.32 -19.48
N LEU A 9 18.60 -7.10 -19.87
CA LEU A 9 18.26 -6.01 -18.94
C LEU A 9 17.08 -5.15 -19.42
N GLY A 10 16.09 -5.77 -20.05
CA GLY A 10 14.85 -5.08 -20.49
C GLY A 10 13.67 -5.15 -19.51
N ASN A 11 13.84 -5.74 -18.33
CA ASN A 11 12.78 -5.86 -17.32
C ASN A 11 13.33 -5.56 -15.92
N VAL A 12 13.95 -4.39 -15.74
CA VAL A 12 13.80 -3.71 -14.46
C VAL A 12 12.33 -3.31 -14.41
N GLN A 13 11.52 -4.20 -13.83
CA GLN A 13 10.22 -3.80 -13.32
C GLN A 13 10.55 -2.71 -12.31
N GLN A 14 10.47 -1.45 -12.76
CA GLN A 14 10.65 -0.28 -11.92
C GLN A 14 9.64 -0.48 -10.81
N ARG A 15 10.09 -0.97 -9.65
CA ARG A 15 9.20 -1.15 -8.51
C ARG A 15 8.62 0.24 -8.30
N PRO A 16 7.31 0.43 -8.53
CA PRO A 16 6.73 1.74 -8.36
C PRO A 16 7.12 2.23 -6.96
N PRO A 17 7.40 3.54 -6.80
CA PRO A 17 7.79 4.09 -5.51
C PRO A 17 6.85 3.54 -4.45
N ARG A 18 7.41 2.87 -3.44
CA ARG A 18 6.59 2.19 -2.43
C ARG A 18 5.73 3.27 -1.76
N PRO A 19 4.39 3.17 -1.84
CA PRO A 19 3.54 4.12 -1.14
C PRO A 19 3.84 4.03 0.36
N CYS A 20 3.80 5.16 1.03
CA CYS A 20 3.82 5.20 2.48
C CYS A 20 2.55 4.54 3.01
N LEU A 21 2.68 3.84 4.13
CA LEU A 21 1.61 3.09 4.77
C LEU A 21 1.41 3.60 6.20
N ASP A 22 0.20 4.05 6.50
CA ASP A 22 -0.28 4.25 7.87
C ASP A 22 -1.31 3.16 8.21
N VAL A 23 -1.19 2.56 9.40
CA VAL A 23 -2.12 1.53 9.89
C VAL A 23 -3.02 2.13 10.96
N PHE A 24 -4.33 2.04 10.75
CA PHE A 24 -5.35 2.48 11.69
C PHE A 24 -6.09 1.25 12.22
N PRO A 25 -5.72 0.77 13.43
CA PRO A 25 -6.35 -0.42 13.98
C PRO A 25 -7.81 -0.16 14.33
N SER A 26 -8.70 -1.07 13.93
CA SER A 26 -10.11 -0.93 14.30
C SER A 26 -10.34 -1.37 15.74
N LYS A 27 -10.80 -0.43 16.58
CA LYS A 27 -11.14 -0.72 18.00
C LYS A 27 -12.30 -1.70 18.15
N THR A 28 -13.18 -1.80 17.15
CA THR A 28 -14.36 -2.66 17.17
C THR A 28 -14.13 -3.99 16.44
N GLY A 29 -12.93 -4.20 15.87
CA GLY A 29 -12.61 -5.34 15.01
C GLY A 29 -13.29 -5.28 13.63
N LYS A 30 -14.17 -4.32 13.39
CA LYS A 30 -14.86 -4.11 12.11
C LYS A 30 -14.14 -3.01 11.33
N CYS A 31 -13.76 -3.29 10.09
CA CYS A 31 -13.27 -2.26 9.19
C CYS A 31 -14.34 -1.98 8.13
N ASN A 32 -14.79 -0.73 8.07
CA ASN A 32 -15.68 -0.25 7.02
C ASN A 32 -14.83 0.41 5.94
N THR A 33 -14.81 -0.17 4.74
CA THR A 33 -13.96 0.31 3.63
C THR A 33 -14.25 1.77 3.28
N ASN A 34 -15.51 2.21 3.34
CA ASN A 34 -15.89 3.59 3.01
C ASN A 34 -15.38 4.59 4.06
N GLU A 35 -15.50 4.24 5.34
CA GLU A 35 -14.95 5.07 6.41
C GLU A 35 -13.43 5.07 6.37
N CYS A 36 -12.82 3.91 6.14
CA CYS A 36 -11.38 3.77 5.99
C CYS A 36 -10.84 4.65 4.86
N GLN A 37 -11.39 4.52 3.65
CA GLN A 37 -11.06 5.37 2.49
C GLN A 37 -11.22 6.85 2.83
N SER A 38 -12.36 7.25 3.38
CA SER A 38 -12.63 8.64 3.76
C SER A 38 -11.64 9.17 4.79
N THR A 39 -11.23 8.35 5.76
CA THR A 39 -10.22 8.72 6.76
C THR A 39 -8.85 8.88 6.13
N CYS A 40 -8.46 7.99 5.22
CA CYS A 40 -7.19 8.07 4.51
C CYS A 40 -7.12 9.33 3.65
N GLU A 41 -8.17 9.64 2.88
CA GLU A 41 -8.26 10.84 2.04
C GLU A 41 -8.23 12.13 2.87
N LYS A 42 -8.87 12.14 4.05
CA LYS A 42 -8.85 13.28 4.97
C LYS A 42 -7.46 13.52 5.57
N LYS A 43 -6.72 12.46 5.91
CA LYS A 43 -5.39 12.57 6.54
C LYS A 43 -4.27 12.82 5.53
N LYS A 44 -4.38 12.21 4.35
CA LYS A 44 -3.38 12.24 3.29
C LYS A 44 -4.10 12.55 1.99
N LYS A 45 -3.75 13.66 1.35
CA LYS A 45 -4.35 14.05 0.07
C LYS A 45 -4.03 12.95 -0.95
N GLN A 46 -5.07 12.30 -1.51
CA GLN A 46 -4.96 11.10 -2.37
C GLN A 46 -4.55 9.80 -1.64
N GLY A 47 -4.82 9.71 -0.33
CA GLY A 47 -4.66 8.46 0.41
C GLY A 47 -5.71 7.43 0.00
N ALA A 48 -5.28 6.19 -0.26
CA ALA A 48 -6.14 5.04 -0.52
C ALA A 48 -6.27 4.17 0.73
N GLY A 49 -7.50 3.97 1.20
CA GLY A 49 -7.82 3.15 2.36
C GLY A 49 -8.33 1.78 1.98
N ILE A 50 -7.73 0.73 2.53
CA ILE A 50 -8.23 -0.64 2.40
C ILE A 50 -8.39 -1.29 3.76
N CYS A 51 -9.38 -2.16 3.88
CA CYS A 51 -9.52 -3.01 5.04
C CYS A 51 -8.72 -4.30 4.84
N SER A 52 -7.84 -4.60 5.79
CA SER A 52 -7.05 -5.84 5.78
C SER A 52 -7.29 -6.60 7.07
N ASP A 53 -7.29 -7.93 7.00
CA ASP A 53 -7.26 -8.76 8.20
C ASP A 53 -5.90 -8.56 8.89
N ALA A 54 -5.94 -8.20 10.16
CA ALA A 54 -4.79 -8.01 11.03
C ALA A 54 -4.53 -9.24 11.93
N GLY A 55 -5.25 -10.33 11.69
CA GLY A 55 -5.25 -11.55 12.49
C GLY A 55 -6.34 -11.55 13.56
N GLN A 56 -6.66 -12.76 14.04
CA GLN A 56 -7.64 -13.01 15.12
C GLN A 56 -9.05 -12.45 14.83
N GLY A 57 -9.43 -12.35 13.55
CA GLY A 57 -10.73 -11.82 13.12
C GLY A 57 -10.87 -10.30 13.32
N ARG A 58 -9.75 -9.58 13.46
CA ARG A 58 -9.73 -8.13 13.51
C ARG A 58 -9.36 -7.58 12.15
N MET A 59 -10.14 -6.62 11.67
CA MET A 59 -9.81 -5.88 10.46
C MET A 59 -9.20 -4.53 10.80
N ASP A 60 -8.05 -4.22 10.21
CA ASP A 60 -7.40 -2.91 10.30
C ASP A 60 -7.61 -2.13 9.00
N CYS A 61 -7.64 -0.80 9.13
CA CYS A 61 -7.65 0.11 8.00
C CYS A 61 -6.21 0.48 7.63
N LEU A 62 -5.80 0.14 6.41
CA LEU A 62 -4.49 0.45 5.85
C LEU A 62 -4.62 1.64 4.90
N CYS A 63 -3.92 2.73 5.18
CA CYS A 63 -3.87 3.92 4.34
C CYS A 63 -2.57 3.97 3.55
N TYR A 64 -2.65 3.81 2.23
CA TYR A 64 -1.56 3.99 1.29
C TYR A 64 -1.56 5.40 0.71
N TYR A 65 -0.43 6.08 0.68
CA TYR A 65 -0.34 7.43 0.13
C TYR A 65 1.06 7.70 -0.45
N HIS A 66 1.16 8.74 -1.28
CA HIS A 66 2.46 9.16 -1.81
C HIS A 66 3.33 9.73 -0.67
N CYS A 67 4.52 9.16 -0.47
CA CYS A 67 5.46 9.70 0.50
C CYS A 67 5.90 11.12 0.08
N PRO A 68 6.03 12.06 1.03
CA PRO A 68 6.67 13.35 0.76
C PRO A 68 8.15 13.19 0.39
#